data_AF-A0AAU0LRP5-F1
#
_entry.id   AF-A0AAU0LRP5-F1
#
_cell.length_a   1.000
_cell.length_b   1.000
_cell.length_c   1.000
_cell.angle_alpha   90.00
_cell.angle_beta   90.00
_cell.angle_gamma   90.00
#
_symmetry.space_group_name_H-M   'P 1'
#
loop_
_entity.id
_entity.type
_entity.pdbx_description
1 polymer ?
#
loop_
_entity_poly.entity_id
_entity_poly.type
_entity_poly.pdbx_seq_one_letter_code
_entity_poly.pdbx_strand_id
1 'polypeptide(L)'
;MTRNLKNIFYNFEQGNYGLKIVFDLDGLYLLFGSTNFIYTDAPEFDGWRNWNKLIYKELEKDSLHITEIKEDELTSYFLKLSNRDIFYIYQHMDLEGDWHQNFSMVSPNEDNYNEVAKYMEEEWIETVVPEFRNML
;
A
#
# COMPACT_ATOMS: atom_id res chain seq x y z
N MET A 1 -11.09 19.86 -1.39
CA MET A 1 -10.02 20.31 -0.49
C MET A 1 -8.98 19.20 -0.48
N THR A 2 -7.76 19.47 -0.92
CA THR A 2 -6.65 18.52 -0.84
C THR A 2 -6.26 18.37 0.62
N ARG A 3 -6.21 17.13 1.13
CA ARG A 3 -5.83 16.85 2.50
C ARG A 3 -4.34 16.51 2.54
N ASN A 4 -3.62 17.14 3.46
CA ASN A 4 -2.19 16.91 3.62
C ASN A 4 -1.95 15.58 4.33
N LEU A 5 -1.00 14.81 3.82
CA LEU A 5 -0.50 13.60 4.45
C LEU A 5 0.51 13.98 5.54
N LYS A 6 0.16 13.76 6.80
CA LYS A 6 0.95 14.14 7.97
C LYS A 6 1.79 13.00 8.51
N ASN A 7 1.21 11.81 8.57
CA ASN A 7 1.84 10.64 9.14
C ASN A 7 1.45 9.38 8.37
N ILE A 8 2.34 8.40 8.38
CA ILE A 8 2.04 7.04 7.97
C ILE A 8 2.40 6.12 9.14
N PHE A 9 1.48 5.26 9.53
CA PHE A 9 1.68 4.24 10.56
C PHE A 9 1.45 2.86 9.98
N TYR A 10 2.17 1.85 10.47
CA TYR A 10 1.97 0.47 10.05
C TYR A 10 2.08 -0.50 11.23
N ASN A 11 1.40 -1.63 11.12
CA ASN A 11 1.45 -2.73 12.06
C ASN A 11 1.45 -4.06 11.29
N PHE A 12 2.18 -5.05 11.79
CA PHE A 12 2.18 -6.42 11.29
C PHE A 12 1.57 -7.32 12.38
N GLU A 13 0.31 -7.72 12.19
CA GLU A 13 -0.39 -8.64 13.08
C GLU A 13 -0.12 -10.10 12.70
N GLN A 14 -0.26 -11.02 13.67
CA GLN A 14 -0.15 -12.45 13.40
C GLN A 14 -1.32 -12.95 12.54
N GLY A 15 -0.99 -13.66 11.46
CA GLY A 15 -1.95 -14.27 10.54
C GLY A 15 -1.56 -14.01 9.08
N ASN A 16 -2.25 -14.68 8.15
CA ASN A 16 -2.08 -14.43 6.73
C ASN A 16 -2.53 -12.99 6.42
N TYR A 17 -1.69 -12.21 5.72
CA TYR A 17 -1.98 -10.82 5.33
C TYR A 17 -2.20 -9.86 6.52
N GLY A 18 -1.43 -10.02 7.59
CA GLY A 18 -1.58 -9.21 8.82
C GLY A 18 -1.09 -7.75 8.74
N LEU A 19 -0.72 -7.23 7.55
CA LEU A 19 -0.27 -5.86 7.41
C LEU A 19 -1.46 -4.89 7.46
N LYS A 20 -1.38 -3.92 8.35
CA LYS A 20 -2.30 -2.77 8.40
C LYS A 20 -1.50 -1.49 8.26
N ILE A 21 -2.00 -0.54 7.48
CA ILE A 21 -1.34 0.75 7.24
C ILE A 21 -2.35 1.88 7.37
N VAL A 22 -1.99 2.94 8.09
CA VAL A 22 -2.82 4.13 8.27
C VAL A 22 -2.09 5.35 7.74
N PHE A 23 -2.75 6.08 6.84
CA PHE A 23 -2.34 7.39 6.37
C PHE A 23 -3.18 8.45 7.09
N ASP A 24 -2.53 9.34 7.83
CA ASP A 24 -3.14 10.49 8.50
C ASP A 24 -3.23 11.66 7.52
N LEU A 25 -4.45 11.95 7.05
CA LEU A 25 -4.79 12.98 6.08
C LEU A 25 -5.41 14.21 6.78
N ASP A 26 -4.73 14.69 7.82
CA ASP A 26 -5.12 15.88 8.59
C ASP A 26 -6.50 15.71 9.24
N GLY A 27 -6.59 14.72 10.14
CA GLY A 27 -7.79 14.39 10.90
C GLY A 27 -8.82 13.51 10.17
N LEU A 28 -8.58 13.19 8.90
CA LEU A 28 -9.21 12.06 8.22
C LEU A 28 -8.14 10.99 8.02
N TYR A 29 -8.47 9.72 8.25
CA TYR A 29 -7.55 8.61 8.12
C TYR A 29 -7.95 7.73 6.94
N LEU A 30 -6.95 7.26 6.19
CA LEU A 30 -7.09 6.21 5.21
C LEU A 30 -6.41 4.96 5.76
N LEU A 31 -7.20 3.94 6.07
CA LEU A 31 -6.76 2.68 6.65
C LEU A 31 -6.78 1.60 5.57
N PHE A 32 -5.62 1.00 5.30
CA PHE A 32 -5.47 -0.24 4.54
C PHE A 32 -5.47 -1.42 5.50
N GLY A 33 -6.36 -2.38 5.24
CA GLY A 33 -6.34 -3.71 5.82
C GLY A 33 -5.82 -4.73 4.81
N SER A 34 -6.04 -6.00 5.12
CA SER A 34 -5.57 -7.14 4.31
C SER A 34 -6.22 -7.23 2.93
N THR A 35 -7.48 -6.81 2.79
CA THR A 35 -8.30 -7.02 1.58
C THR A 35 -8.99 -5.77 1.05
N ASN A 36 -8.91 -4.63 1.75
CA ASN A 36 -9.56 -3.38 1.35
C ASN A 36 -8.92 -2.18 2.04
N PHE A 37 -9.37 -0.98 1.67
CA PHE A 37 -9.13 0.25 2.41
C PHE A 37 -10.42 1.01 2.70
N ILE A 38 -10.39 1.79 3.77
CA ILE A 38 -11.51 2.65 4.18
C ILE A 38 -11.02 4.03 4.60
N TYR A 39 -11.87 5.04 4.43
CA TYR A 39 -11.70 6.35 5.05
C TYR A 39 -12.48 6.40 6.37
N THR A 40 -11.85 6.91 7.42
CA THR A 40 -12.46 7.05 8.76
C THR A 40 -11.92 8.28 9.49
N ASP A 41 -12.74 8.93 10.31
CA ASP A 41 -12.33 9.97 11.25
C ASP A 41 -12.00 9.44 12.65
N ALA A 42 -12.34 8.16 12.89
CA ALA A 42 -12.12 7.45 14.15
C ALA A 42 -11.45 6.09 13.87
N PRO A 43 -10.15 6.08 13.54
CA PRO A 43 -9.41 4.83 13.42
C PRO A 43 -9.42 4.09 14.76
N GLU A 44 -9.97 2.88 14.77
CA GLU A 44 -9.84 1.96 15.91
C GLU A 44 -8.39 1.48 15.98
N PHE A 45 -7.56 2.25 16.68
CA PHE A 45 -6.23 1.80 17.09
C PHE A 45 -6.41 0.93 18.33
N ASP A 46 -6.19 -0.38 18.23
CA ASP A 46 -6.03 -1.28 19.37
C ASP A 46 -4.74 -0.96 20.14
N GLY A 47 -4.71 0.21 20.77
CA GLY A 47 -3.55 0.78 21.44
C GLY A 47 -2.39 1.07 20.47
N TRP A 48 -2.00 2.33 20.35
CA TRP A 48 -0.82 2.79 19.59
C TRP A 48 0.52 2.08 19.91
N ARG A 49 0.57 1.15 20.87
CA ARG A 49 1.78 0.42 21.28
C ARG A 49 2.33 -0.52 20.20
N ASN A 50 1.49 -1.05 19.32
CA ASN A 50 1.90 -2.01 18.29
C ASN A 50 2.11 -1.36 16.92
N TRP A 51 1.89 -0.06 16.81
CA TRP A 51 2.01 0.68 15.56
C TRP A 51 3.38 1.34 15.47
N ASN A 52 4.03 1.17 14.33
CA ASN A 52 5.26 1.86 14.00
C ASN A 52 4.94 3.08 13.15
N LYS A 53 5.55 4.23 13.46
CA LYS A 53 5.51 5.40 12.59
C LYS A 53 6.57 5.24 11.50
N LEU A 54 6.18 5.39 10.24
CA LEU A 54 7.13 5.39 9.13
C LEU A 54 8.02 6.63 9.20
N ILE A 55 9.34 6.42 9.14
CA ILE A 55 10.31 7.50 9.05
C ILE A 55 10.49 7.86 7.58
N TYR A 56 9.89 8.97 7.16
CA TYR A 56 9.97 9.46 5.80
C TYR A 56 10.00 10.99 5.79
N LYS A 57 11.15 11.56 5.42
CA LYS A 57 11.49 12.99 5.57
C LYS A 57 10.51 13.94 4.87
N GLU A 58 9.84 13.49 3.81
CA GLU A 58 8.94 14.34 3.04
C GLU A 58 7.62 14.59 3.79
N LEU A 59 7.28 13.78 4.81
CA LEU A 59 6.14 14.03 5.72
C LEU A 59 6.33 15.30 6.56
N GLU A 60 7.56 15.76 6.74
CA GLU A 60 7.84 17.03 7.43
C GLU A 60 7.46 18.26 6.59
N LYS A 61 7.20 18.06 5.28
CA LYS A 61 6.75 19.11 4.37
C LYS A 61 5.23 19.15 4.41
N ASP A 62 4.68 20.27 4.89
CA ASP A 62 3.22 20.53 5.00
C ASP A 62 2.47 20.67 3.65
N SER A 63 3.00 20.10 2.57
CA SER A 63 2.42 20.10 1.23
C SER A 63 2.26 18.71 0.61
N LEU A 64 2.77 17.67 1.27
CA LEU A 64 2.66 16.30 0.78
C LEU A 64 1.20 15.85 0.86
N HIS A 65 0.69 15.26 -0.21
CA HIS A 65 -0.67 14.72 -0.25
C HIS A 65 -0.73 13.56 -1.25
N ILE A 66 -1.71 12.69 -1.06
CA ILE A 66 -2.00 11.61 -1.99
C ILE A 66 -2.70 12.22 -3.21
N THR A 67 -2.16 11.95 -4.40
CA THR A 67 -2.76 12.40 -5.67
C THR A 67 -3.57 11.30 -6.34
N GLU A 68 -3.21 10.04 -6.09
CA GLU A 68 -3.82 8.89 -6.74
C GLU A 68 -3.72 7.65 -5.85
N ILE A 69 -4.76 6.81 -5.87
CA ILE A 69 -4.76 5.48 -5.28
C ILE A 69 -5.20 4.53 -6.39
N LYS A 70 -4.42 3.49 -6.64
CA LYS A 70 -4.77 2.41 -7.55
C LYS A 70 -4.70 1.07 -6.83
N GLU A 71 -5.56 0.17 -7.26
CA GLU A 71 -5.63 -1.22 -6.80
C GLU A 71 -5.31 -2.12 -7.99
N ASP A 72 -4.55 -3.17 -7.72
CA ASP A 72 -4.30 -4.28 -8.65
C ASP A 72 -5.17 -5.48 -8.26
N GLU A 73 -5.62 -6.26 -9.26
CA GLU A 73 -6.58 -7.38 -9.10
C GLU A 73 -6.08 -8.45 -8.10
N LEU A 74 -4.77 -8.55 -7.89
CA LEU A 74 -4.12 -9.49 -6.96
C LEU A 74 -3.73 -8.86 -5.61
N THR A 75 -4.50 -7.89 -5.11
CA THR A 75 -4.42 -7.33 -3.73
C THR A 75 -3.17 -6.49 -3.41
N SER A 76 -2.61 -5.83 -4.44
CA SER A 76 -1.59 -4.80 -4.26
C SER A 76 -2.20 -3.40 -4.42
N TYR A 77 -1.75 -2.45 -3.61
CA TYR A 77 -2.20 -1.05 -3.67
C TYR A 77 -1.03 -0.12 -3.97
N PHE A 78 -1.27 0.86 -4.81
CA PHE A 78 -0.33 1.92 -5.14
C PHE A 78 -0.92 3.26 -4.72
N LEU A 79 -0.15 4.05 -3.97
CA LEU A 79 -0.50 5.43 -3.64
C LEU A 79 0.57 6.34 -4.21
N LYS A 80 0.16 7.21 -5.13
CA LYS A 80 1.04 8.23 -5.69
C LYS A 80 0.94 9.50 -4.85
N LEU A 81 2.08 10.03 -4.47
CA LEU A 81 2.18 11.24 -3.68
C LEU A 81 2.48 12.44 -4.59
N SER A 82 2.20 13.65 -4.10
CA SER A 82 2.38 14.90 -4.84
C SER A 82 3.83 15.22 -5.21
N ASN A 83 4.80 14.65 -4.51
CA ASN A 83 6.22 14.70 -4.87
C ASN A 83 6.64 13.64 -5.90
N ARG A 84 5.69 12.82 -6.35
CA ARG A 84 5.80 11.69 -7.29
C ARG A 84 6.33 10.40 -6.67
N ASP A 85 6.60 10.36 -5.38
CA ASP A 85 6.95 9.10 -4.72
C ASP A 85 5.74 8.17 -4.73
N ILE A 86 6.01 6.87 -4.83
CA ILE A 86 4.99 5.83 -4.87
C ILE A 86 5.12 4.98 -3.61
N PHE A 87 4.03 4.92 -2.84
CA PHE A 87 3.88 3.95 -1.77
C PHE A 87 3.22 2.70 -2.35
N TYR A 88 3.94 1.58 -2.31
CA TYR A 88 3.53 0.33 -2.92
C TYR A 88 3.33 -0.73 -1.85
N ILE A 89 2.10 -1.23 -1.71
CA ILE A 89 1.73 -2.34 -0.83
C ILE A 89 1.61 -3.58 -1.71
N TYR A 90 2.31 -4.65 -1.35
CA TYR A 90 2.40 -5.84 -2.19
C TYR A 90 2.47 -7.13 -1.39
N GLN A 91 2.17 -8.22 -2.08
CA GLN A 91 2.28 -9.57 -1.54
C GLN A 91 3.42 -10.33 -2.21
N HIS A 92 4.07 -11.20 -1.46
CA HIS A 92 5.09 -12.11 -1.99
C HIS A 92 5.07 -13.42 -1.22
N MET A 93 5.47 -14.49 -1.90
CA MET A 93 5.71 -15.78 -1.27
C MET A 93 7.19 -15.86 -0.89
N ASP A 94 7.49 -16.33 0.32
CA ASP A 94 8.87 -16.60 0.71
C ASP A 94 9.38 -17.94 0.15
N LEU A 95 10.62 -18.30 0.50
CA LEU A 95 11.25 -19.55 0.04
C LEU A 95 10.62 -20.81 0.67
N GLU A 96 9.85 -20.66 1.75
CA GLU A 96 9.16 -21.75 2.46
C GLU A 96 7.74 -21.96 1.94
N GLY A 97 7.24 -21.03 1.11
CA GLY A 97 5.92 -21.09 0.49
C GLY A 97 4.86 -20.28 1.24
N ASP A 98 5.26 -19.49 2.24
CA ASP A 98 4.36 -18.68 3.03
C ASP A 98 4.11 -17.32 2.37
N TRP A 99 2.85 -16.89 2.38
CA TRP A 99 2.43 -15.59 1.83
C TRP A 99 2.63 -14.47 2.84
N HIS A 100 3.35 -13.43 2.41
CA HIS A 100 3.63 -12.23 3.18
C HIS A 100 3.08 -11.00 2.48
N GLN A 101 2.58 -10.04 3.26
CA GLN A 101 2.24 -8.71 2.78
C GLN A 101 3.28 -7.73 3.29
N ASN A 102 3.76 -6.84 2.43
CA ASN A 102 4.77 -5.84 2.76
C ASN A 102 4.48 -4.53 2.02
N PHE A 103 5.28 -3.50 2.29
CA PHE A 103 5.21 -2.24 1.58
C PHE A 103 6.58 -1.63 1.34
N SER A 104 6.66 -0.76 0.35
CA SER A 104 7.83 0.03 0.00
C SER A 104 7.44 1.46 -0.35
N MET A 105 8.32 2.41 -0.05
CA MET A 105 8.27 3.77 -0.59
C MET A 105 9.36 3.89 -1.64
N VAL A 106 9.01 4.30 -2.86
CA VAL A 106 9.96 4.39 -3.98
C VAL A 106 9.91 5.79 -4.59
N SER A 107 11.08 6.42 -4.64
CA SER A 107 11.26 7.79 -5.14
C SER A 107 11.70 7.78 -6.62
N PRO A 108 11.40 8.84 -7.42
CA PRO A 108 11.77 8.90 -8.84
C PRO A 108 13.25 8.74 -9.21
N ASN A 109 14.14 8.89 -8.23
CA ASN A 109 15.59 8.76 -8.39
C ASN A 109 16.13 7.37 -8.00
N GLU A 110 15.27 6.44 -7.59
CA GLU A 110 15.62 5.06 -7.27
C GLU A 110 15.51 4.16 -8.51
N ASP A 111 16.40 3.17 -8.63
CA ASP A 111 16.52 2.33 -9.82
C ASP A 111 15.24 1.56 -10.16
N ASN A 112 14.50 1.14 -9.15
CA ASN A 112 13.25 0.38 -9.27
C ASN A 112 11.99 1.24 -9.50
N TYR A 113 12.11 2.57 -9.52
CA TYR A 113 10.93 3.44 -9.65
C TYR A 113 10.14 3.19 -10.94
N ASN A 114 10.83 3.09 -12.08
CA ASN A 114 10.16 2.92 -13.37
C ASN A 114 9.44 1.58 -13.48
N GLU A 115 9.95 0.55 -12.81
CA GLU A 115 9.32 -0.76 -12.73
C GLU A 115 8.02 -0.69 -11.91
N VAL A 116 8.08 -0.14 -10.70
CA VAL A 116 6.91 0.05 -9.83
C VAL A 116 5.86 0.97 -10.49
N ALA A 117 6.30 2.07 -11.11
CA ALA A 117 5.41 2.97 -11.83
C ALA A 117 4.74 2.28 -13.01
N LYS A 118 5.43 1.35 -13.70
CA LYS A 118 4.82 0.57 -14.77
C LYS A 118 3.75 -0.38 -14.23
N TYR A 119 4.02 -1.10 -13.14
CA TYR A 119 3.03 -1.98 -12.51
C TYR A 119 1.76 -1.23 -12.09
N MET A 120 1.91 -0.01 -11.56
CA MET A 120 0.78 0.86 -11.22
C MET A 120 -0.09 1.24 -12.44
N GLU A 121 0.45 1.25 -13.66
CA GLU A 121 -0.28 1.63 -14.87
C GLU A 121 -0.85 0.44 -15.65
N GLU A 122 -0.55 -0.79 -15.25
CA GLU A 122 -1.02 -1.99 -15.95
C GLU A 122 -2.50 -2.25 -15.61
N GLU A 123 -3.37 -2.26 -16.63
CA GLU A 123 -4.73 -2.79 -16.53
C GLU A 123 -4.65 -4.32 -16.65
N TRP A 124 -4.47 -5.02 -15.53
CA TRP A 124 -4.47 -6.48 -15.54
C TRP A 124 -5.90 -6.99 -15.74
N ILE A 125 -6.11 -7.73 -16.83
CA ILE A 125 -7.22 -8.67 -16.99
C ILE A 125 -6.56 -10.03 -16.97
N GLU A 126 -6.63 -10.75 -15.85
CA GLU A 126 -6.14 -12.12 -15.83
C GLU A 126 -7.04 -12.98 -16.74
N THR A 127 -6.65 -13.13 -18.01
CA THR A 127 -7.22 -14.18 -18.85
C THR A 127 -6.58 -15.47 -18.38
N VAL A 128 -7.27 -16.20 -17.49
CA VAL A 128 -6.93 -17.58 -17.17
C VAL A 128 -6.78 -18.34 -18.48
N VAL A 129 -5.55 -18.69 -18.86
CA VAL A 129 -5.33 -19.45 -20.10
C VAL A 129 -6.02 -20.81 -19.91
N PRO A 130 -6.92 -21.25 -20.82
CA PRO A 130 -7.74 -22.46 -20.64
C PRO A 130 -7.00 -23.79 -20.56
N GLU A 131 -5.67 -23.82 -20.43
CA GLU A 131 -4.84 -25.02 -20.62
C GLU A 131 -5.06 -26.10 -19.54
N PHE A 132 -5.78 -25.80 -18.46
CA PHE A 132 -6.25 -26.81 -17.50
C PHE A 132 -7.54 -27.54 -17.91
N ARG A 133 -8.00 -27.46 -19.17
CA ARG A 133 -9.21 -28.20 -19.62
C ARG A 133 -9.00 -29.64 -20.08
N ASN A 134 -7.77 -30.16 -20.18
CA ASN A 134 -7.56 -31.53 -20.63
C ASN A 134 -6.81 -32.38 -19.60
N MET A 135 -7.42 -32.56 -18.43
CA MET A 135 -7.30 -33.80 -17.68
C MET A 135 -8.69 -34.40 -17.49
N LEU A 136 -9.15 -35.15 -18.50
CA LEU A 136 -10.05 -36.31 -18.42
C LEU A 136 -10.01 -37.04 -19.77
#